data_AF-A0AAV0NF62-F1
#
_entry.id   AF-A0AAV0NF62-F1
#
_cell.length_a   1.000
_cell.length_b   1.000
_cell.length_c   1.000
_cell.angle_alpha   90.00
_cell.angle_beta   90.00
_cell.angle_gamma   90.00
#
_symmetry.space_group_name_H-M   'P 1'
#
loop_
_entity.id
_entity.type
_entity.pdbx_description
1 polymer ?
#
loop_
_entity_poly.entity_id
_entity_poly.type
_entity_poly.pdbx_seq_one_letter_code
_entity_poly.pdbx_strand_id
1 'polypeptide(L)'
;MPVFDMMESTLVKKLNFKPSFKLRFITRTVYVALTMFIGITFPFFGALLSFFGGFAFAPTTYFLPCIIWLAIVKPKKFSLSWFINWICIILGVMLMILGPIGGLRNIIVHAKDFKFYN
;
A
#
# COMPACT_ATOMS: atom_id res chain seq x y z
N MET A 1 8.59 9.28 -9.64
CA MET A 1 7.73 8.32 -8.90
C MET A 1 7.31 9.07 -7.67
N PRO A 2 6.00 9.11 -7.35
CA PRO A 2 5.44 10.04 -6.39
C PRO A 2 6.14 10.00 -5.02
N VAL A 3 6.60 8.83 -4.57
CA VAL A 3 7.35 8.67 -3.31
C VAL A 3 8.70 9.39 -3.34
N PHE A 4 9.50 9.24 -4.40
CA PHE A 4 10.79 9.93 -4.53
C PHE A 4 10.61 11.44 -4.63
N ASP A 5 9.60 11.86 -5.37
CA ASP A 5 9.31 13.27 -5.62
C ASP A 5 8.79 13.94 -4.31
N MET A 6 8.01 13.21 -3.50
CA MET A 6 7.53 13.66 -2.19
C MET A 6 8.67 13.75 -1.16
N MET A 7 9.58 12.77 -1.12
CA MET A 7 10.77 12.82 -0.25
C MET A 7 11.67 14.00 -0.62
N GLU A 8 11.97 14.18 -1.92
CA GLU A 8 12.76 15.32 -2.40
C GLU A 8 12.09 16.65 -2.06
N SER A 9 10.77 16.75 -2.22
CA SER A 9 10.02 17.95 -1.84
C SER A 9 10.09 18.24 -0.34
N THR A 10 10.13 17.20 0.51
CA THR A 10 10.24 17.36 1.95
C THR A 10 11.65 17.83 2.33
N LEU A 11 12.69 17.27 1.70
CA LEU A 11 14.07 17.69 1.93
C LEU A 11 14.34 19.12 1.44
N VAL A 12 13.80 19.51 0.29
CA VAL A 12 13.99 20.85 -0.26
C VAL A 12 13.16 21.88 0.49
N LYS A 13 11.87 21.62 0.72
CA LYS A 13 10.95 22.62 1.31
C LYS A 13 10.98 22.68 2.83
N LYS A 14 11.20 21.55 3.53
CA LYS A 14 11.25 21.54 5.01
C LYS A 14 12.67 21.58 5.57
N LEU A 15 13.64 20.95 4.89
CA LEU A 15 15.02 20.86 5.37
C LEU A 15 15.99 21.81 4.64
N ASN A 16 15.48 22.71 3.77
CA ASN A 16 16.24 23.75 3.05
C ASN A 16 17.47 23.24 2.27
N PHE A 17 17.43 21.99 1.78
CA PHE A 17 18.48 21.49 0.90
C PHE A 17 18.35 22.08 -0.52
N LYS A 18 19.49 22.38 -1.15
CA LYS A 18 19.52 22.82 -2.55
C LYS A 18 19.14 21.65 -3.47
N PRO A 19 18.20 21.81 -4.40
CA PRO A 19 17.89 20.78 -5.38
C PRO A 19 19.12 20.56 -6.27
N SER A 20 19.69 19.35 -6.21
CA SER A 20 20.90 18.99 -6.93
C SER A 20 20.81 17.54 -7.39
N PHE A 21 21.48 17.21 -8.49
CA PHE A 21 21.61 15.83 -8.96
C PHE A 21 22.18 14.90 -7.87
N LYS A 22 23.12 15.41 -7.05
CA LYS A 22 23.68 14.66 -5.92
C LYS A 22 22.63 14.34 -4.86
N LEU A 23 21.77 15.30 -4.51
CA LEU A 23 20.69 15.11 -3.54
C LEU A 23 19.72 14.02 -4.02
N ARG A 24 19.30 14.10 -5.28
CA ARG A 24 18.40 13.12 -5.90
C ARG A 24 19.01 11.71 -6.00
N PHE A 25 20.31 11.60 -6.25
CA PHE A 25 20.98 10.31 -6.28
C PHE A 25 21.05 9.70 -4.87
N ILE A 26 21.47 10.48 -3.88
CA ILE A 26 21.59 10.03 -2.48
C ILE A 26 20.23 9.59 -1.93
N THR A 27 19.19 10.41 -2.08
CA THR A 27 17.86 10.08 -1.53
C THR A 27 17.29 8.79 -2.09
N ARG A 28 17.49 8.53 -3.39
CA ARG A 28 17.04 7.30 -4.04
C ARG A 28 17.84 6.09 -3.58
N THR A 29 19.17 6.19 -3.56
CA THR A 29 20.03 5.08 -3.13
C THR A 29 19.79 4.74 -1.66
N VAL A 30 19.68 5.74 -0.78
CA VAL A 30 19.39 5.52 0.65
C VAL A 30 18.02 4.87 0.83
N TYR A 31 16.99 5.35 0.13
CA TYR A 31 15.66 4.73 0.21
C TYR A 31 15.69 3.26 -0.22
N VAL A 32 16.28 2.96 -1.38
CA VAL A 32 16.36 1.58 -1.88
C VAL A 32 17.18 0.71 -0.91
N ALA A 33 18.34 1.18 -0.46
CA ALA A 33 19.17 0.45 0.49
C ALA A 33 18.45 0.14 1.81
N LEU A 34 17.71 1.10 2.37
CA LEU A 34 16.93 0.92 3.59
C LEU A 34 15.78 -0.08 3.38
N THR A 35 15.03 0.04 2.29
CA THR A 35 13.93 -0.90 2.00
C THR A 35 14.44 -2.32 1.75
N MET A 36 15.58 -2.47 1.08
CA MET A 36 16.24 -3.76 0.87
C MET A 36 16.72 -4.36 2.18
N PHE A 37 17.37 -3.56 3.04
CA PHE A 37 17.82 -4.00 4.36
C PHE A 37 16.66 -4.51 5.21
N ILE A 38 15.58 -3.72 5.34
CA ILE A 38 14.37 -4.10 6.08
C ILE A 38 13.76 -5.39 5.50
N GLY A 39 13.68 -5.50 4.17
CA GLY A 39 13.11 -6.68 3.50
C GLY A 39 13.90 -7.97 3.74
N ILE A 40 15.22 -7.89 3.91
CA ILE A 40 16.07 -9.05 4.21
C ILE A 40 16.06 -9.39 5.71
N THR A 41 16.04 -8.37 6.58
CA THR A 41 16.06 -8.57 8.04
C THR A 41 14.76 -9.17 8.57
N PHE A 42 13.60 -8.80 8.00
CA PHE A 42 12.31 -9.26 8.50
C PHE A 42 11.69 -10.32 7.57
N PRO A 43 11.71 -11.62 7.93
CA PRO A 43 11.17 -12.69 7.09
C PRO A 43 9.64 -12.60 6.89
N PHE A 44 8.95 -11.80 7.72
CA PHE A 44 7.51 -11.54 7.61
C PHE A 44 7.16 -10.26 6.82
N PHE A 45 8.12 -9.56 6.22
CA PHE A 45 7.86 -8.32 5.49
C PHE A 45 6.86 -8.49 4.33
N GLY A 46 6.88 -9.65 3.65
CA GLY A 46 5.86 -9.99 2.65
C GLY A 46 4.45 -10.12 3.22
N ALA A 47 4.31 -10.69 4.42
CA ALA A 47 3.03 -10.79 5.11
C ALA A 47 2.54 -9.41 5.58
N LEU A 48 3.45 -8.53 5.99
CA LEU A 48 3.15 -7.13 6.32
C LEU A 48 2.66 -6.34 5.10
N LEU A 49 3.29 -6.54 3.94
CA LEU A 49 2.85 -5.95 2.67
C LEU A 49 1.45 -6.45 2.27
N SER A 50 1.14 -7.74 2.48
CA SER A 50 -0.19 -8.30 2.23
C SER A 50 -1.23 -7.72 3.19
N PHE A 51 -0.88 -7.51 4.46
CA PHE A 51 -1.75 -6.87 5.45
C PHE A 51 -2.12 -5.44 5.05
N PHE A 52 -1.14 -4.58 4.78
CA PHE A 52 -1.40 -3.20 4.36
C PHE A 52 -1.98 -3.11 2.94
N GLY A 53 -1.63 -4.05 2.06
CA GLY A 53 -2.24 -4.23 0.73
C GLY A 53 -3.74 -4.48 0.83
N GLY A 54 -4.14 -5.43 1.67
CA GLY A 54 -5.56 -5.70 1.94
C GLY A 54 -6.25 -4.54 2.65
N PHE A 55 -5.64 -3.96 3.69
CA PHE A 55 -6.29 -2.94 4.49
C PHE A 55 -6.39 -1.57 3.82
N ALA A 56 -5.30 -1.08 3.22
CA ALA A 56 -5.21 0.30 2.72
C ALA A 56 -5.37 0.39 1.20
N PHE A 57 -4.83 -0.56 0.43
CA PHE A 57 -4.92 -0.50 -1.03
C PHE A 57 -6.23 -1.09 -1.57
N ALA A 58 -6.78 -2.13 -0.94
CA ALA A 58 -8.06 -2.70 -1.35
C ALA A 58 -9.20 -1.66 -1.36
N PRO A 59 -9.39 -0.83 -0.30
CA PRO A 59 -10.41 0.22 -0.33
C PRO A 59 -10.17 1.26 -1.40
N THR A 60 -8.97 1.83 -1.45
CA THR A 60 -8.69 2.98 -2.31
C THR A 60 -8.79 2.65 -3.80
N THR A 61 -8.53 1.40 -4.18
CA THR A 61 -8.45 1.00 -5.59
C THR A 61 -9.70 0.28 -6.08
N TYR A 62 -10.31 -0.60 -5.27
CA TYR A 62 -11.39 -1.48 -5.76
C TYR A 62 -12.78 -0.95 -5.47
N PHE A 63 -13.07 -0.51 -4.25
CA PHE A 63 -14.46 -0.19 -3.88
C PHE A 63 -14.73 1.30 -3.73
N LEU A 64 -13.76 2.10 -3.27
CA LEU A 64 -13.94 3.53 -3.06
C LEU A 64 -14.26 4.30 -4.36
N PRO A 65 -13.55 4.10 -5.50
CA PRO A 65 -13.94 4.74 -6.76
C PRO A 65 -15.31 4.26 -7.28
N CYS A 66 -15.67 3.00 -7.07
CA CYS A 66 -16.98 2.46 -7.45
C CYS A 66 -18.12 3.11 -6.64
N ILE A 67 -17.93 3.32 -5.34
CA ILE A 67 -18.90 4.02 -4.48
C ILE A 67 -19.04 5.49 -4.91
N ILE A 68 -17.92 6.17 -5.14
CA ILE A 68 -17.92 7.57 -5.59
C ILE A 68 -18.66 7.69 -6.93
N TRP A 69 -18.37 6.81 -7.89
CA TRP A 69 -19.01 6.81 -9.20
C TRP A 69 -20.52 6.57 -9.10
N LEU A 70 -20.95 5.60 -8.30
CA LEU A 70 -22.38 5.33 -8.03
C LEU A 70 -23.08 6.54 -7.40
N ALA A 71 -22.41 7.26 -6.49
CA ALA A 71 -22.96 8.44 -5.81
C ALA A 71 -23.12 9.65 -6.76
N ILE A 72 -22.16 9.86 -7.67
CA ILE A 72 -22.16 10.99 -8.61
C ILE A 72 -23.12 10.74 -9.79
N VAL A 73 -22.97 9.59 -10.46
CA VAL A 73 -23.65 9.33 -11.74
C VAL A 73 -25.10 8.84 -11.55
N LYS A 74 -25.40 8.24 -10.39
CA LYS A 74 -26.73 7.68 -10.06
C LYS A 74 -27.33 6.87 -11.23
N PRO A 75 -26.63 5.83 -11.73
CA PRO A 75 -27.10 5.05 -12.87
C PRO A 75 -28.45 4.38 -12.58
N LYS A 76 -29.21 4.07 -13.64
CA LYS A 76 -30.49 3.36 -13.51
C LYS A 76 -30.30 2.07 -12.73
N LYS A 77 -31.13 1.88 -11.68
CA LYS A 77 -31.16 0.66 -10.88
C LYS A 77 -31.36 -0.54 -11.83
N PHE A 78 -30.57 -1.61 -11.64
CA PHE A 78 -30.49 -2.81 -12.51
C PHE A 78 -29.81 -2.66 -13.88
N SER A 79 -29.12 -1.55 -14.16
CA SER A 79 -28.19 -1.50 -15.30
C SER A 79 -26.98 -2.42 -15.07
N LEU A 80 -26.39 -2.98 -16.14
CA LEU A 80 -25.15 -3.77 -16.07
C LEU A 80 -24.04 -3.04 -15.30
N SER A 81 -23.88 -1.73 -15.53
CA SER A 81 -22.90 -0.91 -14.82
C SER A 81 -23.19 -0.81 -13.32
N TRP A 82 -24.46 -0.84 -12.90
CA TRP A 82 -24.82 -0.82 -11.48
C TRP A 82 -24.46 -2.13 -10.79
N PHE A 83 -24.75 -3.27 -11.45
CA PHE A 83 -24.44 -4.60 -10.92
C PHE A 83 -22.92 -4.85 -10.80
N ILE A 84 -22.14 -4.50 -11.84
CA ILE A 84 -20.68 -4.65 -11.83
C ILE A 84 -20.04 -3.83 -10.72
N ASN A 85 -20.44 -2.57 -10.54
CA ASN A 85 -19.90 -1.75 -9.45
C ASN A 85 -20.22 -2.33 -8.07
N TRP A 86 -21.42 -2.88 -7.88
CA TRP A 86 -21.75 -3.57 -6.62
C TRP A 86 -20.92 -4.83 -6.39
N ILE A 87 -20.66 -5.63 -7.43
CA ILE A 87 -19.75 -6.79 -7.32
C ILE A 87 -18.34 -6.32 -6.93
N CYS A 88 -17.80 -5.29 -7.58
CA CYS A 88 -16.49 -4.73 -7.24
C CYS A 88 -16.42 -4.25 -5.79
N ILE A 89 -17.49 -3.66 -5.27
CA ILE A 89 -17.58 -3.24 -3.88
C ILE A 89 -17.54 -4.45 -2.94
N ILE A 90 -18.37 -5.46 -3.19
CA ILE A 90 -18.44 -6.66 -2.35
C ILE A 90 -17.09 -7.40 -2.34
N LEU A 91 -16.49 -7.60 -3.52
CA LEU A 91 -15.17 -8.23 -3.64
C LEU A 91 -14.08 -7.39 -2.96
N GLY A 92 -14.11 -6.06 -3.13
CA GLY A 92 -13.17 -5.16 -2.47
C GLY A 92 -13.26 -5.23 -0.94
N VAL A 93 -14.46 -5.29 -0.38
CA VAL A 93 -14.69 -5.45 1.07
C VAL A 93 -14.23 -6.83 1.55
N MET A 94 -14.50 -7.90 0.78
CA MET A 94 -13.98 -9.23 1.09
C MET A 94 -12.45 -9.25 1.13
N LEU A 95 -11.78 -8.63 0.15
CA LEU A 95 -10.31 -8.50 0.12
C LEU A 95 -9.78 -7.70 1.31
N MET A 96 -10.49 -6.64 1.72
CA MET A 96 -10.14 -5.84 2.89
C MET A 96 -10.21 -6.61 4.19
N ILE A 97 -11.05 -7.63 4.30
CA ILE A 97 -11.17 -8.46 5.51
C ILE A 97 -10.17 -9.64 5.43
N LEU A 98 -10.15 -10.35 4.30
CA LEU A 98 -9.35 -11.56 4.14
C LEU A 98 -7.85 -11.27 4.08
N GLY A 99 -7.44 -10.16 3.45
CA GLY A 99 -6.03 -9.77 3.33
C GLY A 99 -5.35 -9.58 4.69
N PRO A 100 -5.91 -8.73 5.58
CA PRO A 100 -5.38 -8.54 6.93
C PRO A 100 -5.35 -9.82 7.76
N ILE A 101 -6.37 -10.68 7.66
CA ILE A 101 -6.41 -11.95 8.39
C ILE A 101 -5.28 -12.88 7.93
N GLY A 102 -5.09 -13.02 6.61
CA GLY A 102 -4.01 -13.83 6.03
C GLY A 102 -2.62 -13.28 6.36
N GLY A 103 -2.45 -11.95 6.29
CA GLY A 103 -1.22 -11.26 6.69
C GLY A 103 -0.89 -11.47 8.17
N LEU A 104 -1.85 -11.22 9.06
CA LEU A 104 -1.68 -11.40 10.51
C LEU A 104 -1.33 -12.84 10.87
N ARG A 105 -2.00 -13.84 10.29
CA ARG A 105 -1.68 -15.26 10.54
C ARG A 105 -0.23 -15.57 10.18
N ASN A 106 0.23 -15.14 9.00
CA ASN A 106 1.61 -15.39 8.57
C ASN A 106 2.61 -14.65 9.45
N ILE A 107 2.32 -13.41 9.85
CA ILE A 107 3.16 -12.66 10.81
C ILE A 107 3.30 -13.44 12.11
N ILE A 108 2.20 -13.93 12.69
CA ILE A 108 2.22 -14.67 13.96
C ILE A 108 3.03 -15.97 13.84
N VAL A 109 2.89 -16.71 12.75
CA VAL A 109 3.64 -17.96 12.54
C VAL A 109 5.13 -17.67 12.39
N HIS A 110 5.51 -16.74 11.52
CA HIS A 110 6.92 -16.43 11.27
C HIS A 110 7.59 -15.68 12.43
N ALA A 111 6.84 -14.93 13.25
CA ALA A 111 7.37 -14.23 14.41
C ALA A 111 7.68 -15.17 15.59
N LYS A 112 6.98 -16.30 15.70
CA LYS A 112 7.20 -17.27 16.80
C LYS A 112 8.57 -17.94 16.75
N ASP A 113 9.05 -18.24 15.55
CA ASP A 113 10.32 -18.92 15.32
C ASP A 113 11.46 -17.93 15.02
N PHE A 114 11.21 -16.62 15.13
CA PHE A 114 12.16 -15.60 14.73
C PHE A 114 13.24 -15.38 15.79
N LYS A 115 14.50 -15.68 15.44
CA LYS A 115 15.70 -15.18 16.12
C LYS A 115 16.36 -14.13 15.23
N PHE A 116 16.59 -12.94 15.79
CA PHE A 116 16.97 -11.73 15.04
C PHE A 116 18.34 -11.88 14.34
N TYR A 117 19.32 -12.36 15.08
CA TYR A 117 20.64 -12.81 14.65
C TYR A 117 21.04 -13.91 15.65
N ASN A 118 21.93 -14.83 15.25
CA ASN A 118 22.35 -15.96 16.08
C ASN A 118 22.84 -15.52 17.47
#